data_AF-A0A927FUE7-F1
#
_entry.id   AF-A0A927FUE7-F1
#
_cell.length_a   1.000
_cell.length_b   1.000
_cell.length_c   1.000
_cell.angle_alpha   90.00
_cell.angle_beta   90.00
_cell.angle_gamma   90.00
#
_symmetry.space_group_name_H-M   'P 1'
#
loop_
_entity.id
_entity.type
_entity.pdbx_description
1 polymer ?
#
loop_
_entity_poly.entity_id
_entity_poly.type
_entity_poly.pdbx_seq_one_letter_code
_entity_poly.pdbx_strand_id
1 'polypeptide(L)'
;MKVILLERIGRTGTIGDEVNVKDGFARNYLLPQGKALRATQANRKRFEGERAHIEQRNEERRQAAAGVAEGLNGTSVIIIRQAGETGQLYGSVAARDIVEALAKAGFTVQRNQVDLADPIKSVGVHTVALALHPEVEVSITVNVARSEDEAERQASGEDVTVHTFEADEGGDFAAGQADAADDDRFEE
;
A
#
# COMPACT_ATOMS: atom_id res chain seq x y z
N MET A 1 5.28 21.87 25.42
CA MET A 1 3.91 22.01 25.96
C MET A 1 3.45 20.69 26.56
N LYS A 2 2.87 20.73 27.77
CA LYS A 2 2.27 19.54 28.39
C LYS A 2 0.84 19.29 27.91
N VAL A 3 0.56 18.08 27.47
CA VAL A 3 -0.75 17.65 26.95
C VAL A 3 -1.13 16.29 27.51
N ILE A 4 -2.43 16.03 27.63
CA ILE A 4 -3.02 14.74 28.03
C ILE A 4 -3.59 14.11 26.76
N LEU A 5 -3.14 12.91 26.41
CA LEU A 5 -3.59 12.21 25.19
C LEU A 5 -4.98 11.60 25.40
N LEU A 6 -5.87 11.81 24.43
CA LEU A 6 -7.22 11.19 24.40
C LEU A 6 -7.24 9.93 23.53
N GLU A 7 -6.31 9.83 22.59
CA GLU A 7 -6.14 8.70 21.69
C GLU A 7 -4.68 8.23 21.75
N ARG A 8 -4.45 6.94 21.47
CA ARG A 8 -3.10 6.41 21.33
C ARG A 8 -2.43 7.01 20.10
N ILE A 9 -1.19 7.48 20.26
CA ILE A 9 -0.42 8.07 19.16
C ILE A 9 0.97 7.46 19.16
N GLY A 10 1.19 6.48 18.27
CA GLY A 10 2.46 5.81 17.97
C GLY A 10 3.59 6.05 18.99
N ARG A 11 4.58 6.87 18.62
CA ARG A 11 5.77 7.17 19.44
C ARG A 11 5.54 8.18 20.58
N THR A 12 4.34 8.74 20.71
CA THR A 12 4.06 9.82 21.66
C THR A 12 3.60 9.28 23.01
N GLY A 13 2.69 8.31 23.02
CA GLY A 13 2.14 7.75 24.24
C GLY A 13 0.77 7.07 24.07
N THR A 14 0.25 6.59 25.19
CA THR A 14 -1.04 5.91 25.29
C THR A 14 -2.14 6.84 25.79
N ILE A 15 -3.39 6.35 25.83
CA ILE A 15 -4.54 7.13 26.28
C ILE A 15 -4.37 7.50 27.75
N GLY A 16 -4.52 8.78 28.07
CA GLY A 16 -4.41 9.31 29.42
C GLY A 16 -3.01 9.71 29.86
N ASP A 17 -1.99 9.46 29.04
CA ASP A 17 -0.63 9.87 29.37
C ASP A 17 -0.47 11.40 29.29
N GLU A 18 0.14 11.98 30.34
CA GLU A 18 0.58 13.37 30.33
C GLU A 18 1.99 13.46 29.75
N VAL A 19 2.10 13.92 28.51
CA VAL A 19 3.34 13.97 27.74
C VAL A 19 3.76 15.41 27.46
N ASN A 20 5.08 15.64 27.43
CA ASN A 20 5.63 16.92 27.03
C ASN A 20 6.03 16.86 25.55
N VAL A 21 5.29 17.56 24.69
CA VAL A 21 5.53 17.61 23.24
C VAL A 21 5.99 18.98 22.79
N LYS A 22 6.54 19.08 21.57
CA LYS A 22 6.85 20.37 20.94
C LYS A 22 5.57 21.18 20.75
N ASP A 23 5.65 22.48 21.00
CA ASP A 23 4.48 23.38 20.96
C ASP A 23 3.79 23.40 19.59
N GLY A 24 4.57 23.35 18.50
CA GLY A 24 4.03 23.25 17.14
C GLY A 24 3.24 21.95 16.90
N PHE A 25 3.71 20.83 17.44
CA PHE A 25 3.01 19.54 17.31
C PHE A 25 1.68 19.55 18.09
N ALA A 26 1.66 20.09 19.31
CA ALA A 26 0.43 20.27 20.07
C ALA A 26 -0.56 21.21 19.35
N ARG A 27 -0.10 22.36 18.88
CA ARG A 27 -0.96 23.41 18.29
C ARG A 27 -1.50 23.08 16.91
N ASN A 28 -0.71 22.43 16.05
CA ASN A 28 -1.08 22.20 14.65
C ASN A 28 -1.73 20.83 14.41
N TYR A 29 -1.41 19.83 15.25
CA TYR A 29 -1.86 18.46 15.03
C TYR A 29 -2.77 17.96 16.16
N LEU A 30 -2.29 17.95 17.41
CA LEU A 30 -3.00 17.28 18.50
C LEU A 30 -4.29 18.00 18.94
N LEU A 31 -4.21 19.31 19.18
CA LEU A 31 -5.34 20.10 19.68
C LEU A 31 -6.44 20.30 18.62
N PRO A 32 -6.14 20.66 17.35
CA PRO A 32 -7.18 20.86 16.35
C PRO A 32 -7.91 19.57 15.98
N GLN A 33 -7.22 18.42 16.01
CA GLN A 33 -7.82 17.12 15.73
C GLN A 33 -8.52 16.50 16.95
N GLY A 34 -8.51 17.18 18.10
CA GLY A 34 -9.13 16.66 19.33
C GLY A 34 -8.45 15.40 19.88
N LYS A 35 -7.17 15.16 19.55
CA LYS A 35 -6.42 13.97 19.98
C LYS A 35 -5.77 14.13 21.35
N ALA A 36 -5.67 15.37 21.84
CA ALA A 36 -5.14 15.67 23.16
C ALA A 36 -5.81 16.90 23.77
N LEU A 37 -5.75 17.02 25.08
CA LEU A 37 -6.13 18.22 25.84
C LEU A 37 -4.88 18.87 26.45
N ARG A 38 -4.93 20.19 26.68
CA ARG A 38 -3.89 20.85 27.47
C ARG A 38 -3.93 20.33 28.91
N ALA A 39 -2.77 20.09 29.51
CA ALA A 39 -2.65 19.55 30.86
C ALA A 39 -2.94 20.58 31.97
N THR A 40 -4.17 21.12 32.00
CA THR A 40 -4.66 22.01 33.06
C THR A 40 -5.44 21.21 34.11
N GLN A 41 -5.55 21.70 35.35
CA GLN A 41 -6.32 21.00 36.40
C GLN A 41 -7.79 20.78 36.01
N ALA A 42 -8.40 21.74 35.32
CA ALA A 42 -9.78 21.60 34.83
C ALA A 42 -9.91 20.45 33.83
N ASN A 43 -8.97 20.33 32.88
CA ASN A 43 -9.02 19.27 31.87
C ASN A 43 -8.68 17.89 32.44
N ARG A 44 -7.85 17.79 33.48
CA ARG A 44 -7.61 16.52 34.20
C ARG A 44 -8.90 15.96 34.78
N LYS A 45 -9.67 16.79 35.49
CA LYS A 45 -10.96 16.37 36.06
C LYS A 45 -11.97 15.98 34.98
N ARG A 46 -11.98 16.68 33.85
CA ARG A 46 -12.83 16.32 32.70
C ARG A 46 -12.42 14.97 32.11
N PHE A 47 -11.12 14.76 31.91
CA PHE A 47 -10.60 13.50 31.41
C PHE A 47 -10.95 12.33 32.33
N GLU A 48 -10.81 12.48 33.64
CA GLU A 48 -11.19 11.43 34.61
C GLU A 48 -12.67 11.04 34.50
N GLY A 49 -13.57 12.02 34.32
CA GLY A 49 -15.00 11.76 34.11
C GLY A 49 -15.34 11.14 32.76
N GLU A 50 -14.59 11.48 31.71
CA GLU A 50 -14.82 11.00 30.33
C GLU A 50 -14.01 9.73 30.00
N ARG A 51 -13.11 9.31 30.89
CA ARG A 51 -12.14 8.23 30.65
C ARG A 51 -12.80 6.93 30.20
N ALA A 52 -13.82 6.49 30.93
CA ALA A 52 -14.53 5.24 30.63
C ALA A 52 -15.19 5.29 29.23
N HIS A 53 -15.77 6.43 28.86
CA HIS A 53 -16.39 6.62 27.55
C HIS A 53 -15.34 6.68 26.42
N ILE A 54 -14.18 7.30 26.67
CA ILE A 54 -13.09 7.36 25.70
C ILE A 54 -12.48 5.97 25.47
N GLU A 55 -12.27 5.20 26.53
CA GLU A 55 -11.78 3.82 26.46
C GLU A 55 -12.77 2.92 25.71
N GLN A 56 -14.07 3.01 26.01
CA GLN A 56 -15.11 2.25 25.31
C GLN A 56 -15.16 2.58 23.82
N ARG A 57 -15.16 3.86 23.45
CA ARG A 57 -15.14 4.28 22.05
C ARG A 57 -13.88 3.83 21.32
N ASN A 58 -12.74 3.76 22.01
CA ASN A 58 -11.51 3.25 21.43
C ASN A 58 -11.60 1.75 21.17
N GLU A 59 -12.11 0.99 22.14
CA GLU A 59 -12.35 -0.46 22.02
C GLU A 59 -13.25 -0.77 20.83
N GLU A 60 -14.39 -0.07 20.69
CA GLU A 60 -15.31 -0.24 19.57
C GLU A 60 -14.64 0.01 18.21
N ARG A 61 -13.83 1.08 18.12
CA ARG A 61 -13.07 1.40 16.91
C ARG A 61 -12.00 0.36 16.61
N ARG A 62 -11.33 -0.16 17.63
CA ARG A 62 -10.33 -1.22 17.48
C ARG A 62 -10.99 -2.49 16.97
N GLN A 63 -12.14 -2.87 17.51
CA GLN A 63 -12.90 -4.04 17.08
C GLN A 63 -13.41 -3.90 15.64
N ALA A 64 -13.95 -2.74 15.28
CA ALA A 64 -14.35 -2.46 13.90
C ALA A 64 -13.15 -2.55 12.93
N ALA A 65 -11.99 -2.00 13.32
CA ALA A 65 -10.77 -2.07 12.53
C ALA A 65 -10.22 -3.51 12.43
N ALA A 66 -10.30 -4.31 13.51
CA ALA A 66 -9.90 -5.71 13.51
C ALA A 66 -10.77 -6.56 12.57
N GLY A 67 -12.08 -6.33 12.54
CA GLY A 67 -12.97 -7.02 11.59
C GLY A 67 -12.64 -6.69 10.13
N VAL A 68 -12.31 -5.44 9.83
CA VAL A 68 -11.83 -5.04 8.49
C VAL A 68 -10.46 -5.63 8.18
N ALA A 69 -9.57 -5.69 9.19
CA ALA A 69 -8.24 -6.25 9.06
C ALA A 69 -8.23 -7.74 8.70
N GLU A 70 -9.13 -8.52 9.31
CA GLU A 70 -9.29 -9.94 8.99
C GLU A 70 -9.69 -10.15 7.52
N GLY A 71 -10.57 -9.30 6.97
CA GLY A 71 -10.94 -9.38 5.56
C GLY A 71 -9.83 -8.92 4.60
N LEU A 72 -8.94 -8.03 5.04
CA LEU A 72 -7.85 -7.50 4.22
C LEU A 72 -6.60 -8.38 4.23
N ASN A 73 -6.42 -9.21 5.27
CA ASN A 73 -5.28 -10.12 5.37
C ASN A 73 -5.27 -11.12 4.20
N GLY A 74 -4.23 -11.04 3.36
CA GLY A 74 -4.09 -11.90 2.18
C GLY A 74 -4.85 -11.43 0.95
N THR A 75 -5.50 -10.26 0.99
CA THR A 75 -6.09 -9.67 -0.22
C THR A 75 -4.98 -9.17 -1.14
N SER A 76 -5.00 -9.67 -2.39
CA SER A 76 -4.20 -9.12 -3.48
C SER A 76 -5.05 -8.17 -4.30
N VAL A 77 -4.48 -7.01 -4.64
CA VAL A 77 -5.15 -6.00 -5.47
C VAL A 77 -4.33 -5.80 -6.73
N ILE A 78 -4.99 -5.94 -7.88
CA ILE A 78 -4.36 -5.76 -9.19
C ILE A 78 -4.58 -4.31 -9.65
N ILE A 79 -3.50 -3.62 -10.00
CA ILE A 79 -3.52 -2.26 -10.52
C ILE A 79 -2.86 -2.26 -11.90
N ILE A 80 -3.66 -1.96 -12.93
CA ILE A 80 -3.19 -1.93 -14.31
C ILE A 80 -2.72 -0.52 -14.66
N ARG A 81 -1.44 -0.39 -15.05
CA ARG A 81 -0.85 0.87 -15.49
C ARG A 81 0.13 0.64 -16.64
N GLN A 82 0.23 1.64 -17.51
CA GLN A 82 1.16 1.62 -18.63
C GLN A 82 2.61 1.71 -18.12
N ALA A 83 3.46 0.81 -18.59
CA ALA A 83 4.87 0.73 -18.24
C ALA A 83 5.72 0.54 -19.49
N GLY A 84 6.97 1.02 -19.45
CA GLY A 84 7.97 0.74 -20.47
C GLY A 84 8.45 -0.71 -20.40
N GLU A 85 9.19 -1.14 -21.42
CA GLU A 85 9.74 -2.50 -21.55
C GLU A 85 10.67 -2.88 -20.38
N THR A 86 11.35 -1.91 -19.79
CA THR A 86 12.23 -2.08 -18.62
C THR A 86 11.48 -2.23 -17.29
N GLY A 87 10.15 -2.33 -17.32
CA GLY A 87 9.30 -2.47 -16.12
C GLY A 87 9.10 -1.17 -15.32
N GLN A 88 9.60 -0.03 -15.82
CA GLN A 88 9.32 1.28 -15.22
C GLN A 88 7.97 1.82 -15.68
N LEU A 89 7.14 2.25 -14.74
CA LEU A 89 5.84 2.87 -15.02
C LEU A 89 6.04 4.26 -15.63
N TYR A 90 5.22 4.59 -16.63
CA TYR A 90 5.18 5.97 -17.16
C TYR A 90 4.58 6.97 -16.17
N GLY A 91 3.86 6.48 -15.16
CA GLY A 91 3.33 7.26 -14.04
C GLY A 91 3.77 6.69 -12.69
N SER A 92 3.01 7.00 -11.64
CA SER A 92 3.22 6.43 -10.31
C SER A 92 1.91 5.91 -9.75
N VAL A 93 1.95 4.77 -9.06
CA VAL A 93 0.84 4.29 -8.25
C VAL A 93 0.98 4.91 -6.86
N ALA A 94 0.04 5.77 -6.50
CA ALA A 94 0.01 6.42 -5.20
C ALA A 94 -1.04 5.77 -4.29
N ALA A 95 -1.05 6.16 -3.01
CA ALA A 95 -2.07 5.72 -2.04
C ALA A 95 -3.52 5.94 -2.52
N ARG A 96 -3.76 6.90 -3.43
CA ARG A 96 -5.10 7.13 -4.02
C ARG A 96 -5.55 5.97 -4.90
N ASP A 97 -4.68 5.51 -5.79
CA ASP A 97 -4.99 4.39 -6.68
C ASP A 97 -5.24 3.10 -5.89
N ILE A 98 -4.47 2.88 -4.81
CA ILE A 98 -4.64 1.74 -3.91
C ILE A 98 -6.01 1.79 -3.21
N VAL A 99 -6.41 2.96 -2.71
CA VAL A 99 -7.73 3.14 -2.07
C VAL A 99 -8.86 2.88 -3.05
N GLU A 100 -8.77 3.39 -4.28
CA GLU A 100 -9.79 3.16 -5.31
C GLU A 100 -9.90 1.68 -5.69
N ALA A 101 -8.76 0.97 -5.78
CA ALA A 101 -8.74 -0.44 -6.08
C ALA A 101 -9.29 -1.29 -4.93
N LEU A 102 -8.98 -0.94 -3.67
CA LEU A 102 -9.59 -1.55 -2.48
C LEU A 102 -11.10 -1.29 -2.39
N ALA A 103 -11.55 -0.09 -2.76
CA ALA A 103 -12.96 0.26 -2.79
C ALA A 103 -13.74 -0.59 -3.80
N LYS A 104 -13.14 -0.90 -4.96
CA LYS A 104 -13.71 -1.84 -5.95
C LYS A 104 -13.79 -3.27 -5.42
N ALA A 105 -12.83 -3.67 -4.57
CA ALA A 105 -12.85 -4.96 -3.87
C ALA A 105 -13.85 -5.01 -2.69
N GLY A 106 -14.57 -3.91 -2.41
CA GLY A 106 -15.57 -3.83 -1.35
C GLY A 106 -15.06 -3.34 0.00
N PHE A 107 -13.78 -2.95 0.10
CA PHE A 107 -13.17 -2.45 1.33
C PHE A 107 -13.11 -0.92 1.34
N THR A 108 -13.65 -0.30 2.38
CA THR A 108 -13.58 1.16 2.55
C THR A 108 -12.36 1.54 3.38
N VAL A 109 -11.28 1.95 2.73
CA VAL A 109 -10.03 2.41 3.37
C VAL A 109 -9.79 3.87 3.03
N GLN A 110 -9.28 4.66 3.99
CA GLN A 110 -8.93 6.06 3.77
C GLN A 110 -7.47 6.22 3.34
N ARG A 111 -7.16 7.27 2.57
CA ARG A 111 -5.80 7.55 2.08
C ARG A 111 -4.76 7.69 3.20
N ASN A 112 -5.15 8.23 4.36
CA ASN A 112 -4.28 8.40 5.52
C ASN A 112 -3.96 7.09 6.26
N GLN A 113 -4.68 6.01 5.95
CA GLN A 113 -4.44 4.68 6.51
C GLN A 113 -3.47 3.87 5.64
N VAL A 114 -3.16 4.30 4.42
CA VAL A 114 -2.16 3.64 3.57
C VAL A 114 -0.78 4.17 3.93
N ASP A 115 0.08 3.29 4.48
CA ASP A 115 1.46 3.64 4.78
C ASP A 115 2.34 3.40 3.54
N LEU A 116 2.50 4.46 2.76
CA LEU A 116 3.31 4.47 1.55
C LEU A 116 4.29 5.63 1.63
N ALA A 117 5.56 5.33 1.88
CA ALA A 117 6.62 6.33 1.97
C ALA A 117 6.90 6.97 0.60
N ASP A 118 7.06 6.14 -0.43
CA ASP A 118 7.33 6.55 -1.80
C ASP A 118 6.30 5.93 -2.77
N PRO A 119 5.81 6.67 -3.78
CA PRO A 119 4.94 6.12 -4.80
C PRO A 119 5.63 4.99 -5.57
N ILE A 120 4.86 3.95 -5.94
CA ILE A 120 5.37 2.80 -6.69
C ILE A 120 5.57 3.22 -8.15
N LYS A 121 6.76 2.95 -8.69
CA LYS A 121 7.19 3.33 -10.04
C LYS A 121 7.58 2.16 -10.93
N SER A 122 7.52 0.94 -10.42
CA SER A 122 7.86 -0.27 -11.18
C SER A 122 6.71 -1.26 -11.18
N VAL A 123 6.59 -2.02 -12.26
CA VAL A 123 5.71 -3.20 -12.33
C VAL A 123 6.22 -4.28 -11.37
N GLY A 124 5.32 -5.17 -10.96
CA GLY A 124 5.60 -6.27 -10.06
C GLY A 124 4.75 -6.25 -8.79
N VAL A 125 5.08 -7.19 -7.90
CA VAL A 125 4.34 -7.44 -6.67
C VAL A 125 4.98 -6.66 -5.52
N HIS A 126 4.22 -5.72 -4.96
CA HIS A 126 4.66 -4.87 -3.85
C HIS A 126 3.83 -5.15 -2.60
N THR A 127 4.49 -5.21 -1.44
CA THR A 127 3.78 -5.33 -0.16
C THR A 127 3.62 -3.95 0.46
N VAL A 128 2.37 -3.56 0.75
CA VAL A 128 2.04 -2.24 1.31
C VAL A 128 1.35 -2.42 2.66
N ALA A 129 1.81 -1.69 3.68
CA ALA A 129 1.21 -1.69 5.00
C ALA A 129 0.03 -0.71 5.08
N LEU A 130 -1.05 -1.14 5.73
CA LEU A 130 -2.24 -0.38 6.04
C LEU A 130 -2.35 -0.22 7.55
N ALA A 131 -2.27 1.01 8.03
CA ALA A 131 -2.50 1.39 9.41
C ALA A 131 -3.99 1.78 9.60
N LEU A 132 -4.85 0.78 9.82
CA LEU A 132 -6.29 1.00 9.98
C LEU A 132 -6.61 1.69 11.31
N HIS A 133 -5.92 1.28 12.37
CA HIS A 133 -6.01 1.83 13.72
C HIS A 133 -4.61 1.85 14.35
N PRO A 134 -4.30 2.71 15.34
CA PRO A 134 -3.00 2.74 16.01
C PRO A 134 -2.53 1.43 16.66
N GLU A 135 -3.37 0.40 16.70
CA GLU A 135 -3.08 -0.92 17.25
C GLU A 135 -3.32 -2.05 16.22
N VAL A 136 -3.78 -1.71 15.02
CA VAL A 136 -4.13 -2.67 13.97
C VAL A 136 -3.48 -2.25 12.67
N GLU A 137 -2.41 -2.97 12.32
CA GLU A 137 -1.68 -2.83 11.07
C GLU A 137 -1.85 -4.11 10.25
N VAL A 138 -2.05 -3.96 8.94
CA VAL A 138 -2.28 -5.08 8.00
C VAL A 138 -1.43 -4.87 6.77
N SER A 139 -0.76 -5.91 6.30
CA SER A 139 -0.07 -5.89 5.01
C SER A 139 -0.97 -6.41 3.90
N ILE A 140 -1.08 -5.65 2.80
CA ILE A 140 -1.74 -6.10 1.57
C ILE A 140 -0.71 -6.27 0.45
N THR A 141 -1.03 -7.13 -0.50
CA THR A 141 -0.21 -7.34 -1.70
C THR A 141 -0.80 -6.53 -2.85
N VAL A 142 -0.03 -5.59 -3.39
CA VAL A 142 -0.40 -4.77 -4.54
C VAL A 142 0.38 -5.28 -5.75
N ASN A 143 -0.34 -5.88 -6.70
CA ASN A 143 0.24 -6.36 -7.94
C ASN A 143 0.07 -5.30 -9.04
N VAL A 144 1.18 -4.79 -9.57
CA VAL A 144 1.15 -3.75 -10.62
C VAL A 144 1.60 -4.35 -11.95
N ALA A 145 0.69 -4.39 -12.92
CA ALA A 145 0.90 -5.04 -14.22
C ALA A 145 0.51 -4.13 -15.41
N ARG A 146 0.96 -4.46 -16.63
CA ARG A 146 0.57 -3.74 -17.86
C ARG A 146 -0.74 -4.27 -18.44
N SER A 147 -1.06 -5.55 -18.22
CA SER A 147 -2.30 -6.21 -18.65
C SER A 147 -2.80 -7.20 -17.60
N GLU A 148 -4.05 -7.65 -17.74
CA GLU A 148 -4.67 -8.66 -16.87
C GLU A 148 -3.93 -10.02 -16.97
N ASP A 149 -3.55 -10.45 -18.17
CA ASP A 149 -2.74 -11.66 -18.39
C ASP A 149 -1.37 -11.60 -17.69
N GLU A 150 -0.74 -10.42 -17.65
CA GLU A 150 0.54 -10.23 -16.98
C GLU A 150 0.38 -10.27 -15.44
N ALA A 151 -0.75 -9.76 -14.93
CA ALA A 151 -1.06 -9.83 -13.50
C ALA A 151 -1.21 -11.28 -13.02
N GLU A 152 -1.81 -12.15 -13.82
CA GLU A 152 -1.96 -13.58 -13.52
C GLU A 152 -0.61 -14.30 -13.50
N ARG A 153 0.27 -14.02 -14.49
CA ARG A 153 1.63 -14.58 -14.53
C ARG A 153 2.48 -14.15 -13.33
N GLN A 154 2.38 -12.88 -12.95
CA GLN A 154 3.04 -12.35 -11.75
C GLN A 154 2.50 -12.98 -10.47
N ALA A 155 1.20 -13.27 -10.40
CA ALA A 155 0.59 -13.96 -9.27
C ALA A 155 1.06 -15.42 -9.16
N SER A 156 1.38 -16.09 -10.28
CA SER A 156 1.99 -17.42 -10.30
C SER A 156 3.50 -17.44 -10.01
N GLY A 157 4.13 -16.28 -9.81
CA GLY A 157 5.54 -16.17 -9.42
C GLY A 157 6.52 -16.06 -10.60
N GLU A 158 6.04 -15.74 -11.80
CA GLU A 158 6.89 -15.54 -12.97
C GLU A 158 7.40 -14.09 -13.03
N ASP A 159 8.73 -13.92 -13.12
CA ASP A 159 9.37 -12.61 -13.19
C ASP A 159 9.30 -12.05 -14.63
N VAL A 160 8.32 -11.17 -14.86
CA VAL A 160 8.05 -10.61 -16.19
C VAL A 160 9.04 -9.50 -16.58
N THR A 161 10.04 -9.19 -15.73
CA THR A 161 11.12 -8.26 -16.09
C THR A 161 12.25 -8.94 -16.85
N VAL A 162 12.31 -10.29 -16.85
CA VAL A 162 13.24 -11.04 -17.68
C VAL A 162 12.63 -11.15 -19.07
N HIS A 163 13.05 -10.27 -19.98
CA HIS A 163 12.92 -10.54 -21.41
C HIS A 163 13.47 -11.94 -21.68
N THR A 164 12.60 -12.91 -21.97
CA THR A 164 13.01 -14.17 -22.58
C THR A 164 13.46 -13.83 -24.00
N PHE A 165 14.72 -13.42 -24.15
CA PHE A 165 15.43 -13.29 -25.41
C PHE A 165 15.64 -14.66 -26.10
N GLU A 166 14.70 -15.61 -25.97
CA GLU A 166 14.83 -16.97 -26.50
C GLU A 166 13.65 -17.43 -27.36
N ALA A 167 12.66 -16.57 -27.65
CA ALA A 167 11.51 -16.98 -28.45
C ALA A 167 11.50 -16.49 -29.92
N ASP A 168 12.36 -15.55 -30.32
CA ASP A 168 12.30 -14.96 -31.68
C ASP A 168 13.49 -15.34 -32.61
N GLU A 169 14.60 -15.89 -32.11
CA GLU A 169 15.74 -16.27 -32.97
C GLU A 169 15.69 -17.72 -33.53
N GLY A 170 14.59 -18.45 -33.32
CA GLY A 170 14.45 -19.83 -33.81
C GLY A 170 13.83 -19.97 -35.21
N GLY A 171 13.23 -18.91 -35.75
CA GLY A 171 12.36 -18.99 -36.93
C GLY A 171 13.02 -18.66 -38.28
N ASP A 172 14.03 -17.78 -38.30
CA ASP A 172 14.42 -17.11 -39.56
C ASP A 172 15.80 -17.54 -40.12
N PHE A 173 16.59 -18.32 -39.38
CA PHE A 173 17.90 -18.80 -39.86
C PHE A 173 17.84 -20.11 -40.67
N ALA A 174 16.72 -20.84 -40.65
CA ALA A 174 16.60 -22.12 -41.37
C ALA A 174 16.12 -21.97 -42.82
N ALA A 175 15.48 -20.86 -43.18
CA ALA A 175 14.95 -20.67 -44.54
C ALA A 175 16.04 -20.20 -45.54
N GLY A 176 17.04 -19.45 -45.10
CA GLY A 176 18.07 -18.88 -45.98
C GLY A 176 19.15 -19.84 -46.48
N GLN A 177 19.23 -21.07 -45.95
CA GLN A 177 20.26 -22.05 -46.34
C GLN A 177 19.72 -23.19 -47.22
N ALA A 178 18.39 -23.29 -47.41
CA ALA A 178 17.78 -24.25 -48.32
C ALA A 178 17.74 -23.74 -49.76
N ASP A 179 17.54 -22.44 -49.99
CA ASP A 179 17.49 -21.86 -51.35
C ASP A 179 18.88 -21.68 -52.00
N ALA A 180 19.97 -21.69 -51.23
CA ALA A 180 21.33 -21.57 -51.78
C ALA A 180 21.99 -22.91 -52.16
N ALA A 181 21.33 -24.05 -51.89
CA ALA A 181 21.86 -25.37 -52.19
C ALA A 181 21.27 -26.03 -53.46
N ASP A 182 20.21 -25.44 -54.03
CA ASP A 182 19.54 -25.97 -55.23
C ASP A 182 19.99 -25.28 -56.54
N ASP A 183 20.68 -24.14 -56.47
CA ASP A 183 21.07 -23.35 -57.66
C ASP A 183 22.43 -23.74 -58.28
N ASP A 184 23.20 -24.64 -57.65
CA ASP A 184 24.58 -24.99 -58.09
C ASP A 184 24.66 -26.38 -58.76
N ARG A 185 23.55 -26.87 -59.36
CA ARG A 185 23.50 -28.23 -59.97
C ARG A 185 23.08 -28.30 -61.44
N PHE A 186 23.00 -27.19 -62.16
CA PHE A 186 22.81 -27.19 -63.61
C PHE A 186 23.56 -26.04 -64.29
N GLU A 187 24.78 -26.31 -64.75
CA GLU A 187 25.27 -25.85 -66.06
C GLU A 187 26.55 -26.65 -66.41
N GLU A 188 26.38 -27.60 -67.33
CA GLU A 188 27.42 -28.32 -68.07
C GLU A 188 27.54 -27.69 -69.46
#